data_AF-A0A1G8F3C1-F1
#
_entry.id   AF-A0A1G8F3C1-F1
#
_cell.length_a   1.000
_cell.length_b   1.000
_cell.length_c   1.000
_cell.angle_alpha   90.00
_cell.angle_beta   90.00
_cell.angle_gamma   90.00
#
_symmetry.space_group_name_H-M   'P 1'
#
loop_
_entity.id
_entity.type
_entity.pdbx_description
1 polymer ?
#
loop_
_entity_poly.entity_id
_entity_poly.type
_entity_poly.pdbx_seq_one_letter_code
_entity_poly.pdbx_strand_id
1 'polypeptide(L)' 'MNKKSLIPILSLVILYSFYNLYFVENEISLLDYKFYLKDLNFYVYFLISLFFDLILIYSLVFRKNKKTTTI' A
#
# COMPACT_ATOMS: atom_id res chain seq x y z
N MET A 1 5.21 18.00 -10.99
CA MET A 1 4.11 17.24 -10.35
C MET A 1 4.08 17.56 -8.86
N ASN A 2 2.92 17.86 -8.29
CA ASN A 2 2.82 18.26 -6.88
C ASN A 2 3.10 17.03 -5.98
N LYS A 3 3.89 17.15 -4.90
CA LYS A 3 4.21 15.98 -4.06
C LYS A 3 2.95 15.31 -3.46
N LYS A 4 1.90 16.10 -3.24
CA LYS A 4 0.58 15.62 -2.82
C LYS A 4 -0.09 14.70 -3.85
N SER A 5 0.16 14.91 -5.14
CA SER A 5 -0.37 14.04 -6.20
C SER A 5 0.51 12.81 -6.44
N LEU A 6 1.76 12.78 -5.95
CA LEU A 6 2.65 11.62 -6.02
C LEU A 6 2.23 10.50 -5.06
N ILE A 7 1.75 10.88 -3.86
CA ILE A 7 1.30 9.93 -2.82
C ILE A 7 0.22 8.98 -3.34
N PRO A 8 -0.93 9.44 -3.87
CA PRO A 8 -1.97 8.52 -4.34
C PRO A 8 -1.52 7.64 -5.51
N ILE A 9 -0.62 8.14 -6.37
CA ILE A 9 -0.06 7.32 -7.47
C ILE A 9 0.77 6.16 -6.91
N LEU A 10 1.65 6.45 -5.95
CA LEU A 10 2.48 5.42 -5.33
C LEU A 10 1.66 4.45 -4.46
N SER A 11 0.61 4.94 -3.78
CA SER A 11 -0.33 4.07 -3.08
C SER A 11 -1.10 3.15 -4.01
N LEU A 12 -1.51 3.62 -5.21
CA LEU A 12 -2.10 2.76 -6.23
C LEU A 12 -1.13 1.66 -6.71
N VAL A 13 0.17 1.96 -6.81
CA VAL A 13 1.19 0.96 -7.16
C VAL A 13 1.33 -0.10 -6.06
N ILE A 14 1.30 0.31 -4.79
CA ILE A 14 1.35 -0.62 -3.65
C ILE A 14 0.11 -1.50 -3.64
N LEU A 15 -1.08 -0.92 -3.80
CA LEU A 15 -2.34 -1.65 -3.86
C LEU A 15 -2.39 -2.61 -5.06
N TYR A 16 -1.88 -2.19 -6.22
CA TYR A 16 -1.78 -3.05 -7.40
C TYR A 16 -0.82 -4.22 -7.17
N SER A 17 0.29 -3.98 -6.46
CA SER A 17 1.24 -5.04 -6.10
C SER A 17 0.59 -6.08 -5.19
N PHE A 18 -0.20 -5.64 -4.21
CA PHE A 18 -1.04 -6.52 -3.40
C PHE A 18 -2.03 -7.33 -4.25
N TYR A 19 -2.73 -6.66 -5.16
CA TYR A 19 -3.67 -7.31 -6.06
C TYR A 19 -2.99 -8.40 -6.88
N ASN A 20 -1.83 -8.10 -7.47
CA ASN A 20 -1.09 -9.06 -8.27
C ASN A 20 -0.62 -10.26 -7.45
N LEU A 21 -0.01 -10.02 -6.28
CA LEU A 21 0.51 -11.09 -5.42
C LEU A 21 -0.60 -11.99 -4.86
N TYR A 22 -1.72 -11.43 -4.44
CA TYR A 22 -2.77 -12.24 -3.81
C TYR A 22 -3.76 -12.83 -4.83
N PHE A 23 -4.27 -12.02 -5.76
CA PHE A 23 -5.31 -12.47 -6.68
C PHE A 23 -4.75 -13.11 -7.95
N VAL A 24 -3.73 -12.50 -8.59
CA VAL A 24 -3.22 -12.99 -9.87
C VAL A 24 -2.36 -14.23 -9.68
N GLU A 25 -1.40 -14.22 -8.76
CA GLU A 25 -0.50 -15.35 -8.55
C GLU A 25 -1.18 -16.59 -7.93
N ASN A 26 -2.26 -16.40 -7.16
CA ASN A 26 -3.03 -17.50 -6.57
C ASN A 26 -4.29 -17.85 -7.38
N GLU A 27 -4.49 -17.25 -8.57
CA GLU A 27 -5.66 -17.45 -9.43
C GLU A 27 -7.02 -17.24 -8.72
N ILE A 28 -7.04 -16.35 -7.71
CA ILE A 28 -8.24 -16.03 -6.93
C ILE A 28 -9.04 -14.96 -7.66
N SER A 29 -10.32 -15.22 -7.91
CA SER A 29 -11.23 -14.22 -8.47
C SER A 29 -11.58 -13.14 -7.44
N LEU A 30 -11.61 -11.88 -7.88
CA LEU A 30 -12.16 -10.77 -7.10
C LEU A 30 -13.65 -10.97 -6.76
N LEU A 31 -14.37 -11.79 -7.53
CA LEU A 31 -15.79 -12.06 -7.30
C LEU A 31 -16.02 -13.08 -6.17
N ASP A 32 -14.99 -13.85 -5.80
CA ASP A 32 -15.09 -14.92 -4.81
C ASP A 32 -14.84 -14.41 -3.37
N TYR A 33 -15.49 -13.30 -3.01
CA TYR A 33 -15.30 -12.63 -1.72
C TYR A 33 -15.58 -13.50 -0.49
N LYS A 34 -16.45 -14.50 -0.62
CA LYS A 34 -16.72 -15.47 0.47
C LYS A 34 -15.50 -16.35 0.77
N PHE A 35 -14.61 -16.52 -0.20
CA PHE A 35 -13.39 -17.32 -0.08
C PHE A 35 -12.27 -16.49 0.54
N TYR A 36 -11.84 -15.43 -0.14
CA TYR A 36 -10.65 -14.68 0.31
C TYR A 36 -10.87 -13.90 1.61
N LEU A 37 -12.10 -13.51 1.97
CA LEU A 37 -12.36 -12.88 3.27
C LEU A 37 -12.25 -13.84 4.47
N LYS A 38 -12.21 -15.15 4.22
CA LYS A 38 -11.94 -16.15 5.27
C LYS A 38 -10.48 -16.61 5.28
N ASP A 39 -9.73 -16.28 4.24
CA ASP A 39 -8.33 -16.65 4.11
C ASP A 39 -7.46 -15.74 4.97
N LEU A 40 -6.69 -16.35 5.89
CA LEU A 40 -5.74 -15.61 6.73
C LEU A 40 -4.68 -14.91 5.88
N ASN A 41 -4.26 -15.53 4.77
CA ASN A 41 -3.22 -14.98 3.90
C ASN A 41 -3.65 -13.65 3.29
N PHE A 42 -4.92 -13.52 2.89
CA PHE A 42 -5.48 -12.25 2.39
C PHE A 42 -5.17 -11.09 3.34
N TYR A 43 -5.46 -11.29 4.64
CA TYR A 43 -5.22 -10.27 5.66
C TYR A 43 -3.74 -9.99 5.88
N VAL A 44 -2.88 -11.02 5.81
CA VAL A 44 -1.42 -10.84 5.93
C VAL A 44 -0.89 -9.98 4.77
N TYR A 45 -1.21 -10.32 3.52
CA TYR A 45 -0.77 -9.55 2.35
C TYR A 45 -1.34 -8.13 2.35
N PHE A 46 -2.60 -7.97 2.75
CA PHE A 46 -3.25 -6.66 2.85
C PHE A 46 -2.60 -5.80 3.95
N LEU A 47 -2.28 -6.39 5.09
CA LEU A 47 -1.62 -5.68 6.19
C LEU A 47 -0.19 -5.25 5.82
N ILE A 48 0.54 -6.08 5.08
CA ILE A 48 1.85 -5.72 4.51
C ILE A 48 1.69 -4.53 3.54
N SER A 49 0.70 -4.57 2.65
CA SER A 49 0.39 -3.47 1.73
C SER A 49 0.15 -2.16 2.48
N LEU A 50 -0.72 -2.19 3.50
CA LEU A 50 -1.00 -1.02 4.34
C LEU A 50 0.25 -0.51 5.06
N PHE A 51 1.11 -1.40 5.55
CA PHE A 51 2.35 -1.02 6.22
C PHE A 51 3.28 -0.23 5.29
N PHE A 52 3.45 -0.67 4.04
CA PHE A 52 4.23 0.07 3.04
C PHE A 52 3.60 1.42 2.70
N ASP A 53 2.28 1.49 2.63
CA ASP A 53 1.55 2.74 2.37
C ASP A 53 1.75 3.76 3.51
N LEU A 54 1.74 3.30 4.77
CA LEU A 54 2.05 4.13 5.93
C LEU A 54 3.50 4.63 5.91
N ILE A 55 4.46 3.77 5.56
CA ILE A 55 5.87 4.17 5.40
C ILE A 55 6.02 5.23 4.31
N LEU A 56 5.35 5.05 3.18
CA LEU A 56 5.36 5.98 2.06
C LEU A 56 4.83 7.36 2.50
N ILE A 57 3.66 7.40 3.13
CA ILE A 57 3.05 8.63 3.64
C ILE A 57 3.97 9.28 4.67
N TYR A 58 4.50 8.51 5.62
CA TYR A 58 5.43 9.02 6.63
C TYR A 58 6.67 9.65 5.99
N SER A 59 7.29 8.97 5.03
CA SER A 59 8.49 9.42 4.32
C SER A 59 8.25 10.70 3.51
N LEU A 60 7.10 10.82 2.83
CA LEU A 60 6.82 11.95 1.96
C LEU A 60 6.25 13.17 2.69
N VAL A 61 5.48 12.95 3.76
CA VAL A 61 4.82 14.02 4.53
C VAL A 61 5.67 14.47 5.71
N PHE A 62 6.15 13.56 6.55
CA PHE A 62 6.79 13.92 7.84
C PHE A 62 8.29 14.21 7.72
N ARG A 63 8.99 13.65 6.73
CA ARG A 63 10.44 13.91 6.52
C ARG A 63 10.74 15.36 6.15
N LYS A 64 9.75 16.15 5.71
CA LYS A 64 9.90 17.57 5.38
C LYS A 64 10.16 18.46 6.61
N ASN A 65 9.68 18.08 7.80
CA ASN A 65 9.80 18.93 8.99
C ASN A 65 11.18 18.86 9.66
N LYS A 66 12.10 18.01 9.19
CA LYS A 66 13.43 17.83 9.80
C LYS A 66 14.57 18.60 9.13
N LYS A 67 14.32 19.37 8.06
CA LYS A 67 15.36 20.12 7.33
C LYS A 67 15.48 21.60 7.71
N THR A 68 14.74 22.09 8.70
CA THR A 68 14.78 23.48 9.17
C THR A 68 15.26 23.56 10.62
N THR A 69 16.45 23.02 10.90
CA THR A 69 17.17 23.31 12.15
C THR A 69 18.66 23.22 11.91
N THR A 70 19.19 24.23 11.23
CA THR A 70 20.60 24.63 11.34
C THR A 70 20.56 26.09 11.74
N ILE A 71 20.76 26.32 13.04
CA ILE A 71 21.18 27.61 13.60
C ILE A 71 22.71 27.55 13.65
#